data_AF-A0A3B8ZBS7-F1
#
_entry.id   AF-A0A3B8ZBS7-F1
#
_cell.length_a   1.000
_cell.length_b   1.000
_cell.length_c   1.000
_cell.angle_alpha   90.00
_cell.angle_beta   90.00
_cell.angle_gamma   90.00
#
_symmetry.space_group_name_H-M   'P 1'
#
loop_
_entity.id
_entity.type
_entity.pdbx_description
1 polymer ?
#
loop_
_entity_poly.entity_id
_entity_poly.type
_entity_poly.pdbx_seq_one_letter_code
_entity_poly.pdbx_strand_id
1 'polypeptide(L)'
;QSFRDQLGQICRSREFRQQACQRWIAAEMSDWKSSQRISPAISRTFSRTKFGIHWLLSRTTPPRIHRWLTDSQIRQDRLTRMALLCVSPRFQCEFGRLLLRKRLRDWFSQQRLTESQWKRLNWQLNNPTIEEYIRGFGMHVGLKLLLPLLLPLKAVGAAASLASGNPFYFLIVLMTLPILRTAVTLWRMMASRRPVHDFRDALLVGALPTVGTLAFPLQMHSCCPELSTFLMRDFAAQVGHRLPIYGGKDSRTEMAFIKSVNVVIELIDIWLKLVRSRSVEASSHLATLPIGPAVQTVKLSAWDRAAAKQLAQISLELGLVSEGAESRPATDMAMQPAAKVA
;
A
#
# COMPACT_ATOMS: atom_id res chain seq x y z
N GLN A 1 -52.56 5.17 9.49
CA GLN A 1 -52.56 4.70 10.90
C GLN A 1 -51.75 5.70 11.73
N SER A 2 -52.31 6.19 12.83
CA SER A 2 -51.65 7.20 13.67
C SER A 2 -50.45 6.58 14.40
N PHE A 3 -49.35 7.33 14.54
CA PHE A 3 -48.14 6.90 15.27
C PHE A 3 -48.46 6.45 16.72
N ARG A 4 -49.50 7.04 17.33
CA ARG A 4 -50.01 6.66 18.65
C ARG A 4 -50.61 5.25 18.70
N ASP A 5 -51.32 4.82 17.65
CA ASP A 5 -51.92 3.49 17.60
C ASP A 5 -50.84 2.40 17.47
N GLN A 6 -49.76 2.71 16.74
CA GLN A 6 -48.61 1.82 16.61
C GLN A 6 -47.86 1.65 17.94
N LEU A 7 -47.66 2.73 18.71
CA LEU A 7 -47.04 2.64 20.04
C LEU A 7 -47.88 1.82 21.03
N GLY A 8 -49.21 1.98 21.01
CA GLY A 8 -50.12 1.19 21.84
C GLY A 8 -50.06 -0.32 21.52
N GLN A 9 -49.92 -0.67 20.24
CA GLN A 9 -49.79 -2.08 19.81
C GLN A 9 -48.44 -2.69 20.17
N ILE A 10 -47.35 -1.90 20.17
CA ILE A 10 -46.02 -2.35 20.63
C ILE A 10 -46.07 -2.80 22.09
N CYS A 11 -46.78 -2.10 22.97
CA CYS A 11 -46.88 -2.50 24.38
C CYS A 11 -47.75 -3.73 24.59
N ARG A 12 -48.80 -3.93 23.78
CA ARG A 12 -49.82 -4.95 24.01
C ARG A 12 -49.58 -6.29 23.34
N SER A 13 -48.98 -6.33 22.14
CA SER A 13 -48.83 -7.60 21.40
C SER A 13 -47.37 -8.03 21.23
N ARG A 14 -47.10 -9.30 21.51
CA ARG A 14 -45.77 -9.91 21.38
C ARG A 14 -45.37 -10.07 19.91
N GLU A 15 -46.31 -10.42 19.06
CA GLU A 15 -46.09 -10.63 17.63
C GLU A 15 -45.74 -9.32 16.92
N PHE A 16 -46.45 -8.23 17.22
CA PHE A 16 -46.14 -6.92 16.64
C PHE A 16 -44.75 -6.43 17.05
N ARG A 17 -44.35 -6.63 18.31
CA ARG A 17 -42.97 -6.36 18.77
C ARG A 17 -41.93 -7.15 17.98
N GLN A 18 -42.19 -8.43 17.73
CA GLN A 18 -41.26 -9.27 16.96
C GLN A 18 -41.16 -8.81 15.51
N GLN A 19 -42.30 -8.52 14.85
CA GLN A 19 -42.32 -8.02 13.48
C GLN A 19 -41.66 -6.64 13.35
N ALA A 20 -41.93 -5.71 14.27
CA ALA A 20 -41.30 -4.40 14.29
C ALA A 20 -39.78 -4.50 14.47
N CYS A 21 -39.33 -5.35 15.40
CA CYS A 21 -37.91 -5.61 15.64
C CYS A 21 -37.24 -6.23 14.41
N GLN A 22 -37.88 -7.21 13.75
CA GLN A 22 -37.36 -7.81 12.52
C GLN A 22 -37.25 -6.81 11.37
N ARG A 23 -38.26 -5.95 11.17
CA ARG A 23 -38.22 -4.88 10.16
C ARG A 23 -37.09 -3.89 10.41
N TRP A 24 -36.92 -3.46 11.65
CA TRP A 24 -35.84 -2.56 12.03
C TRP A 24 -34.46 -3.19 11.81
N ILE A 25 -34.27 -4.43 12.28
CA ILE A 25 -33.03 -5.20 12.06
C ILE A 25 -32.73 -5.36 10.56
N ALA A 26 -33.74 -5.65 9.74
CA ALA A 26 -33.58 -5.81 8.29
C ALA A 26 -33.19 -4.50 7.60
N ALA A 27 -33.81 -3.37 7.99
CA ALA A 27 -33.48 -2.06 7.46
C ALA A 27 -32.03 -1.68 7.76
N GLU A 28 -31.62 -1.83 9.03
CA GLU A 28 -30.26 -1.52 9.48
C GLU A 28 -29.21 -2.43 8.79
N MET A 29 -29.51 -3.73 8.65
CA MET A 29 -28.64 -4.64 7.89
C MET A 29 -28.51 -4.25 6.41
N SER A 30 -29.56 -3.71 5.79
CA SER A 30 -29.51 -3.23 4.41
C SER A 30 -28.60 -2.00 4.30
N ASP A 31 -28.72 -1.06 5.23
CA ASP A 31 -27.84 0.11 5.31
C ASP A 31 -26.37 -0.32 5.48
N TRP A 32 -26.10 -1.25 6.40
CA TRP A 32 -24.74 -1.76 6.61
C TRP A 32 -24.16 -2.47 5.38
N LYS A 33 -24.99 -3.16 4.59
CA LYS A 33 -24.55 -3.74 3.32
C LYS A 33 -24.21 -2.66 2.30
N SER A 34 -25.07 -1.65 2.14
CA SER A 34 -24.84 -0.54 1.22
C SER A 34 -23.56 0.23 1.58
N SER A 35 -23.32 0.44 2.88
CA SER A 35 -22.14 1.10 3.44
C SER A 35 -20.89 0.23 3.48
N GLN A 36 -20.92 -1.00 2.94
CA GLN A 36 -19.80 -1.95 2.93
C GLN A 36 -19.24 -2.27 4.34
N ARG A 37 -20.09 -2.15 5.36
CA ARG A 37 -19.76 -2.42 6.77
C ARG A 37 -19.67 -3.91 7.07
N ILE A 38 -20.46 -4.72 6.38
CA ILE A 38 -20.60 -6.16 6.64
C ILE A 38 -20.45 -6.92 5.32
N SER A 39 -19.73 -8.04 5.36
CA SER A 39 -19.60 -8.96 4.23
C SER A 39 -20.93 -9.71 3.98
N PRO A 40 -21.30 -10.02 2.73
CA PRO A 40 -22.47 -10.84 2.41
C PRO A 40 -22.49 -12.15 3.19
N ALA A 41 -21.32 -12.77 3.40
CA ALA A 41 -21.16 -14.02 4.14
C ALA A 41 -21.58 -13.89 5.62
N ILE A 42 -21.20 -12.79 6.28
CA ILE A 42 -21.50 -12.57 7.70
C ILE A 42 -22.99 -12.27 7.91
N SER A 43 -23.66 -11.68 6.91
CA SER A 43 -25.09 -11.32 7.02
C SER A 43 -26.04 -12.51 7.22
N ARG A 44 -25.58 -13.74 6.97
CA ARG A 44 -26.38 -14.97 7.14
C ARG A 44 -26.33 -15.55 8.56
N THR A 45 -25.40 -15.11 9.41
CA THR A 45 -25.10 -15.74 10.71
C THR A 45 -25.33 -14.79 11.90
N PHE A 46 -26.21 -13.79 11.73
CA PHE A 46 -26.47 -12.77 12.74
C PHE A 46 -27.35 -13.30 13.88
N SER A 47 -26.76 -13.44 15.06
CA SER A 47 -27.52 -13.57 16.31
C SER A 47 -27.98 -12.19 16.79
N ARG A 48 -29.02 -12.13 17.64
CA ARG A 48 -29.49 -10.87 18.27
C ARG A 48 -28.39 -10.17 19.07
N THR A 49 -27.50 -10.92 19.72
CA THR A 49 -26.37 -10.37 20.47
C THR A 49 -25.33 -9.73 19.55
N LYS A 50 -24.98 -10.39 18.45
CA LYS A 50 -24.09 -9.81 17.42
C LYS A 50 -24.70 -8.55 16.81
N PHE A 51 -26.01 -8.55 16.58
CA PHE A 51 -26.73 -7.36 16.12
C PHE A 51 -26.50 -6.16 17.04
N GLY A 52 -26.66 -6.32 18.36
CA GLY A 52 -26.42 -5.24 19.32
C GLY A 52 -24.99 -4.70 19.27
N ILE A 53 -24.00 -5.58 19.18
CA ILE A 53 -22.57 -5.18 19.08
C ILE A 53 -22.32 -4.42 17.77
N HIS A 54 -22.80 -4.93 16.65
CA HIS A 54 -22.65 -4.28 15.34
C HIS A 54 -23.36 -2.93 15.28
N TRP A 55 -24.51 -2.79 15.94
CA TRP A 55 -25.23 -1.53 16.06
C TRP A 55 -24.47 -0.50 16.88
N LEU A 56 -23.91 -0.91 18.03
CA LEU A 56 -23.08 -0.01 18.84
C LEU A 56 -21.82 0.44 18.08
N LEU A 57 -21.18 -0.49 17.36
CA LEU A 57 -20.00 -0.20 16.54
C LEU A 57 -20.33 0.66 15.31
N SER A 58 -21.49 0.47 14.68
CA SER A 58 -21.87 1.24 13.49
C SER A 58 -21.99 2.74 13.82
N ARG A 59 -22.42 3.06 15.03
CA ARG A 59 -22.59 4.43 15.53
C ARG A 59 -21.28 5.10 15.93
N THR A 60 -20.35 4.33 16.49
CA THR A 60 -19.09 4.86 17.02
C THR A 60 -17.95 4.86 16.01
N THR A 61 -18.00 3.97 15.01
CA THR A 61 -16.87 3.75 14.10
C THR A 61 -17.23 3.99 12.62
N PRO A 62 -16.29 4.55 11.84
CA PRO A 62 -16.40 4.59 10.38
C PRO A 62 -16.51 3.19 9.77
N PRO A 63 -17.12 3.03 8.57
CA PRO A 63 -17.36 1.73 7.96
C PRO A 63 -16.13 0.81 7.85
N ARG A 64 -14.96 1.39 7.54
CA ARG A 64 -13.71 0.64 7.39
C ARG A 64 -13.17 0.07 8.71
N ILE A 65 -13.35 0.81 9.81
CA ILE A 65 -12.91 0.39 11.15
C ILE A 65 -13.90 -0.64 11.68
N HIS A 66 -15.20 -0.39 11.51
CA HIS A 66 -16.25 -1.35 11.85
C HIS A 66 -15.97 -2.72 11.23
N ARG A 67 -15.77 -2.76 9.91
CA ARG A 67 -15.47 -4.01 9.19
C ARG A 67 -14.20 -4.70 9.69
N TRP A 68 -13.17 -3.93 10.04
CA TRP A 68 -11.92 -4.48 10.58
C TRP A 68 -12.08 -5.08 11.99
N LEU A 69 -12.94 -4.49 12.83
CA LEU A 69 -13.24 -5.00 14.16
C LEU A 69 -14.10 -6.26 14.11
N THR A 70 -15.05 -6.32 13.18
CA THR A 70 -16.06 -7.38 13.16
C THR A 70 -15.68 -8.58 12.30
N ASP A 71 -14.95 -8.35 11.20
CA ASP A 71 -14.55 -9.42 10.28
C ASP A 71 -13.15 -9.93 10.62
N SER A 72 -13.09 -11.10 11.26
CA SER A 72 -11.82 -11.71 11.67
C SER A 72 -10.95 -12.10 10.49
N GLN A 73 -11.53 -12.51 9.36
CA GLN A 73 -10.77 -12.91 8.17
C GLN A 73 -10.08 -11.70 7.57
N ILE A 74 -10.81 -10.59 7.36
CA ILE A 74 -10.23 -9.35 6.85
C ILE A 74 -9.16 -8.80 7.80
N ARG A 75 -9.38 -8.91 9.12
CA ARG A 75 -8.38 -8.53 10.11
C ARG A 75 -7.11 -9.37 9.99
N GLN A 76 -7.24 -10.70 9.92
CA GLN A 76 -6.11 -11.61 9.77
C GLN A 76 -5.36 -11.38 8.46
N ASP A 77 -6.06 -11.19 7.34
CA ASP A 77 -5.45 -10.90 6.04
C ASP A 77 -4.66 -9.60 6.10
N ARG A 78 -5.23 -8.52 6.65
CA ARG A 78 -4.52 -7.24 6.78
C ARG A 78 -3.30 -7.34 7.69
N LEU A 79 -3.42 -7.99 8.85
CA LEU A 79 -2.28 -8.18 9.76
C LEU A 79 -1.19 -9.03 9.10
N THR A 80 -1.57 -10.08 8.37
CA THR A 80 -0.63 -10.93 7.62
C THR A 80 0.08 -10.11 6.53
N ARG A 81 -0.65 -9.31 5.75
CA ARG A 81 -0.05 -8.39 4.75
C ARG A 81 0.91 -7.42 5.42
N MET A 82 0.53 -6.81 6.54
CA MET A 82 1.39 -5.88 7.28
C MET A 82 2.67 -6.57 7.77
N ALA A 83 2.55 -7.77 8.34
CA ALA A 83 3.70 -8.56 8.78
C ALA A 83 4.61 -8.92 7.60
N LEU A 84 4.05 -9.39 6.49
CA LEU A 84 4.79 -9.69 5.26
C LEU A 84 5.49 -8.45 4.69
N LEU A 85 4.86 -7.27 4.73
CA LEU A 85 5.47 -6.01 4.31
C LEU A 85 6.60 -5.56 5.22
N CYS A 86 6.62 -5.97 6.48
CA CYS A 86 7.71 -5.65 7.39
C CYS A 86 8.86 -6.66 7.27
N VAL A 87 8.55 -7.94 7.04
CA VAL A 87 9.51 -9.05 7.21
C VAL A 87 9.98 -9.67 5.90
N SER A 88 9.18 -9.68 4.83
CA SER A 88 9.48 -10.40 3.58
C SER A 88 9.96 -9.46 2.46
N PRO A 89 11.27 -9.47 2.11
CA PRO A 89 11.81 -8.64 1.03
C PRO A 89 11.20 -8.96 -0.33
N ARG A 90 10.94 -10.26 -0.58
CA ARG A 90 10.30 -10.74 -1.81
C ARG A 90 8.88 -10.19 -1.94
N PHE A 91 8.10 -10.25 -0.86
CA PHE A 91 6.75 -9.69 -0.84
C PHE A 91 6.76 -8.17 -1.05
N GLN A 92 7.67 -7.44 -0.38
CA GLN A 92 7.82 -6.00 -0.56
C GLN A 92 8.10 -5.63 -2.02
N CYS A 93 9.01 -6.36 -2.67
CA CYS A 93 9.37 -6.13 -4.07
C CYS A 93 8.18 -6.40 -5.00
N GLU A 94 7.55 -7.57 -4.92
CA GLU A 94 6.41 -7.91 -5.77
C GLU A 94 5.21 -6.99 -5.53
N PHE A 95 4.93 -6.65 -4.27
CA PHE A 95 3.91 -5.68 -3.93
C PHE A 95 4.19 -4.30 -4.55
N GLY A 96 5.44 -3.84 -4.47
CA GLY A 96 5.90 -2.62 -5.14
C GLY A 96 5.69 -2.70 -6.66
N ARG A 97 6.08 -3.81 -7.30
CA ARG A 97 5.88 -4.04 -8.74
C ARG A 97 4.40 -3.97 -9.12
N LEU A 98 3.51 -4.65 -8.40
CA LEU A 98 2.07 -4.63 -8.66
C LEU A 98 1.48 -3.22 -8.57
N LEU A 99 1.88 -2.45 -7.54
CA LEU A 99 1.42 -1.07 -7.39
C LEU A 99 1.90 -0.17 -8.53
N LEU A 100 3.16 -0.32 -8.96
CA LEU A 100 3.69 0.46 -10.08
C LEU A 100 3.04 0.06 -11.40
N ARG A 101 2.80 -1.23 -11.64
CA ARG A 101 2.06 -1.72 -12.81
C ARG A 101 0.64 -1.18 -12.85
N LYS A 102 -0.04 -1.11 -11.71
CA LYS A 102 -1.37 -0.46 -11.63
C LYS A 102 -1.27 1.00 -12.04
N ARG A 103 -0.33 1.77 -11.49
CA ARG A 103 -0.15 3.19 -11.84
C ARG A 103 0.14 3.40 -13.32
N LEU A 104 1.04 2.60 -13.89
CA LEU A 104 1.33 2.65 -15.34
C LEU A 104 0.09 2.37 -16.18
N ARG A 105 -0.72 1.39 -15.78
CA ARG A 105 -1.99 1.07 -16.44
C ARG A 105 -3.00 2.20 -16.32
N ASP A 106 -3.15 2.79 -15.13
CA ASP A 106 -4.05 3.91 -14.89
C ASP A 106 -3.66 5.12 -15.75
N TRP A 107 -2.36 5.37 -15.93
CA TRP A 107 -1.86 6.42 -16.81
C TRP A 107 -2.04 6.09 -18.30
N PHE A 108 -1.85 4.82 -18.69
CA PHE A 108 -2.08 4.36 -20.05
C PHE A 108 -3.56 4.43 -20.45
N SER A 109 -4.47 4.01 -19.57
CA SER A 109 -5.93 4.10 -19.81
C SER A 109 -6.42 5.56 -19.89
N GLN A 110 -5.70 6.48 -19.24
CA GLN A 110 -5.93 7.92 -19.33
C GLN A 110 -5.25 8.56 -20.56
N GLN A 111 -4.65 7.77 -21.46
CA GLN A 111 -3.93 8.26 -22.65
C GLN A 111 -2.78 9.22 -22.33
N ARG A 112 -2.25 9.18 -21.10
CA ARG A 112 -1.09 9.99 -20.68
C ARG A 112 0.25 9.36 -21.06
N LEU A 113 0.23 8.07 -21.42
CA LEU A 113 1.38 7.32 -21.91
C LEU A 113 1.06 6.75 -23.28
N THR A 114 2.03 6.81 -24.18
CA THR A 114 1.95 6.09 -25.45
C THR A 114 2.18 4.59 -25.22
N GLU A 115 1.72 3.75 -26.15
CA GLU A 115 1.93 2.29 -26.06
C GLU A 115 3.42 1.93 -25.98
N SER A 116 4.27 2.65 -26.73
CA SER A 116 5.72 2.43 -26.71
C SER A 116 6.34 2.81 -25.36
N GLN A 117 5.90 3.90 -24.73
CA GLN A 117 6.34 4.29 -23.38
C GLN A 117 5.87 3.27 -22.33
N TRP A 118 4.62 2.81 -22.41
CA TRP A 118 4.09 1.79 -21.51
C TRP A 118 4.90 0.49 -21.59
N LYS A 119 5.19 -0.01 -22.80
CA LYS A 119 6.01 -1.22 -22.99
C LYS A 119 7.41 -1.05 -22.40
N ARG A 120 8.07 0.09 -22.66
CA ARG A 120 9.42 0.38 -22.12
C ARG A 120 9.44 0.46 -20.60
N LEU A 121 8.52 1.23 -20.00
CA LEU A 121 8.42 1.38 -18.54
C LEU A 121 8.08 0.06 -17.86
N ASN A 122 7.17 -0.72 -18.44
CA ASN A 122 6.81 -2.04 -17.91
C ASN A 122 7.96 -3.06 -18.03
N TRP A 123 8.76 -2.98 -19.09
CA TRP A 123 9.99 -3.78 -19.22
C TRP A 123 11.02 -3.37 -18.15
N GLN A 124 11.23 -2.06 -17.95
CA GLN A 124 12.13 -1.55 -16.91
C GLN A 124 11.75 -2.06 -15.52
N LEU A 125 10.45 -2.17 -15.19
CA LEU A 125 9.96 -2.71 -13.91
C LEU A 125 10.45 -4.14 -13.59
N ASN A 126 10.83 -4.91 -14.61
CA ASN A 126 11.32 -6.28 -14.45
C ASN A 126 12.86 -6.36 -14.34
N ASN A 127 13.57 -5.23 -14.50
CA ASN A 127 15.02 -5.23 -14.41
C ASN A 127 15.48 -5.49 -12.95
N PRO A 128 16.51 -6.34 -12.76
CA PRO A 128 17.03 -6.64 -11.43
C PRO A 128 17.72 -5.43 -10.78
N THR A 129 18.24 -4.51 -11.59
CA THR A 129 18.93 -3.29 -11.13
C THR A 129 18.04 -2.36 -10.31
N ILE A 130 16.72 -2.39 -10.54
CA ILE A 130 15.76 -1.55 -9.82
C ILE A 130 15.05 -2.29 -8.67
N GLU A 131 15.36 -3.56 -8.45
CA GLU A 131 14.68 -4.40 -7.45
C GLU A 131 14.79 -3.81 -6.04
N GLU A 132 15.98 -3.30 -5.70
CA GLU A 132 16.26 -2.63 -4.43
C GLU A 132 15.36 -1.40 -4.22
N TYR A 133 15.17 -0.60 -5.26
CA TYR A 133 14.32 0.60 -5.25
C TYR A 133 12.84 0.23 -5.14
N ILE A 134 12.38 -0.74 -5.92
CA ILE A 134 10.99 -1.21 -5.87
C ILE A 134 10.68 -1.80 -4.50
N ARG A 135 11.61 -2.56 -3.91
CA ARG A 135 11.50 -3.08 -2.55
C ARG A 135 11.36 -1.95 -1.53
N GLY A 136 12.22 -0.93 -1.60
CA GLY A 136 12.16 0.25 -0.73
C GLY A 136 10.82 0.99 -0.84
N PHE A 137 10.35 1.18 -2.06
CA PHE A 137 9.04 1.75 -2.35
C PHE A 137 7.89 0.90 -1.76
N GLY A 138 7.91 -0.42 -2.00
CA GLY A 138 6.91 -1.35 -1.49
C GLY A 138 6.82 -1.36 0.03
N MET A 139 7.97 -1.35 0.71
CA MET A 139 8.05 -1.20 2.17
C MET A 139 7.47 0.14 2.63
N HIS A 140 7.79 1.24 1.97
CA HIS A 140 7.33 2.57 2.38
C HIS A 140 5.81 2.74 2.17
N VAL A 141 5.28 2.22 1.07
CA VAL A 141 3.82 2.15 0.87
C VAL A 141 3.19 1.22 1.90
N GLY A 142 3.84 0.10 2.22
CA GLY A 142 3.41 -0.80 3.27
C GLY A 142 3.35 -0.15 4.66
N LEU A 143 4.31 0.71 4.99
CA LEU A 143 4.29 1.48 6.23
C LEU A 143 3.10 2.45 6.29
N LYS A 144 2.66 2.99 5.14
CA LYS A 144 1.42 3.80 5.08
C LYS A 144 0.16 2.97 5.35
N LEU A 145 0.17 1.65 5.13
CA LEU A 145 -0.95 0.78 5.53
C LEU A 145 -1.09 0.67 7.06
N LEU A 146 -0.06 1.01 7.83
CA LEU A 146 -0.14 1.10 9.30
C LEU A 146 -0.82 2.38 9.78
N LEU A 147 -1.00 3.38 8.90
CA LEU A 147 -1.53 4.70 9.28
C LEU A 147 -2.91 4.65 9.97
N PRO A 148 -3.87 3.77 9.57
CA PRO A 148 -5.15 3.64 10.27
C PRO A 148 -5.03 3.17 11.73
N LEU A 149 -3.97 2.45 12.10
CA LEU A 149 -3.69 2.07 13.49
C LEU A 149 -3.04 3.20 14.27
N LEU A 150 -2.25 4.03 13.59
CA LEU A 150 -1.50 5.13 14.19
C LEU A 150 -2.34 6.39 14.41
N LEU A 151 -3.36 6.64 13.58
CA LEU A 151 -4.27 7.77 13.72
C LEU A 151 -5.03 7.78 15.07
N PRO A 152 -5.71 6.70 15.49
CA PRO A 152 -6.37 6.67 16.79
C PRO A 152 -5.34 6.75 17.92
N LEU A 153 -4.15 6.15 17.75
CA LEU A 153 -3.07 6.28 18.73
C LEU A 153 -2.66 7.74 18.91
N LYS A 154 -2.55 8.52 17.83
CA LYS A 154 -2.26 9.97 17.86
C LYS A 154 -3.35 10.76 18.58
N ALA A 155 -4.62 10.44 18.33
CA ALA A 155 -5.73 11.07 19.01
C ALA A 155 -5.71 10.77 20.53
N VAL A 156 -5.45 9.52 20.91
CA VAL A 156 -5.30 9.11 22.31
C VAL A 156 -4.10 9.79 22.95
N GLY A 157 -2.95 9.84 22.27
CA GLY A 157 -1.76 10.52 22.77
C GLY A 157 -1.98 12.02 22.97
N ALA A 158 -2.70 12.68 22.05
CA ALA A 158 -3.07 14.08 22.17
C ALA A 158 -4.05 14.30 23.35
N ALA A 159 -5.08 13.47 23.47
CA ALA A 159 -6.03 13.56 24.57
C ALA A 159 -5.36 13.31 25.94
N ALA A 160 -4.49 12.31 26.04
CA ALA A 160 -3.72 12.02 27.24
C ALA A 160 -2.76 13.15 27.59
N SER A 161 -2.14 13.79 26.59
CA SER A 161 -1.28 14.95 26.79
C SER A 161 -2.06 16.16 27.32
N LEU A 162 -3.26 16.43 26.78
CA LEU A 162 -4.13 17.50 27.28
C LEU A 162 -4.65 17.22 28.69
N ALA A 163 -5.05 15.97 28.98
CA ALA A 163 -5.59 15.59 30.29
C ALA A 163 -4.54 15.58 31.39
N SER A 164 -3.30 15.20 31.08
CA SER A 164 -2.19 15.15 32.05
C SER A 164 -1.39 16.45 32.14
N GLY A 165 -1.56 17.38 31.20
CA GLY A 165 -0.70 18.56 31.05
C GLY A 165 0.73 18.24 30.60
N ASN A 166 1.05 16.98 30.31
CA ASN A 166 2.39 16.56 29.92
C ASN A 166 2.50 16.41 28.39
N PRO A 167 3.32 17.21 27.69
CA PRO A 167 3.50 17.13 26.23
C PRO A 167 4.18 15.82 25.78
N PHE A 168 4.82 15.09 26.70
CA PHE A 168 5.58 13.89 26.40
C PHE A 168 4.73 12.75 25.82
N TYR A 169 3.47 12.60 26.25
CA TYR A 169 2.56 11.58 25.71
C TYR A 169 2.25 11.81 24.23
N PHE A 170 2.05 13.06 23.83
CA PHE A 170 1.85 13.40 22.43
C PHE A 170 3.14 13.19 21.62
N LEU A 171 4.29 13.57 22.19
CA LEU A 171 5.59 13.43 21.54
C LEU A 171 5.97 11.96 21.26
N ILE A 172 5.78 11.05 22.22
CA ILE A 172 6.03 9.61 22.02
C ILE A 172 5.23 9.08 20.84
N VAL A 173 3.94 9.43 20.79
CA VAL A 173 3.06 8.94 19.73
C VAL A 173 3.41 9.56 18.38
N LEU A 174 3.83 10.82 18.35
CA LEU A 174 4.34 11.46 17.13
C LEU A 174 5.61 10.76 16.62
N MET A 175 6.51 10.35 17.53
CA MET A 175 7.78 9.70 17.22
C MET A 175 7.66 8.19 16.92
N THR A 176 6.51 7.57 17.17
CA THR A 176 6.30 6.12 16.95
C THR A 176 6.59 5.70 15.50
N LEU A 177 6.18 6.51 14.51
CA LEU A 177 6.42 6.21 13.10
C LEU A 177 7.90 6.32 12.68
N PRO A 178 8.61 7.43 12.98
CA PRO A 178 10.05 7.52 12.81
C PRO A 178 10.80 6.38 13.50
N ILE A 179 10.50 6.09 14.77
CA ILE A 179 11.14 5.03 15.56
C ILE A 179 10.92 3.65 14.90
N LEU A 180 9.70 3.34 14.47
CA LEU A 180 9.41 2.08 13.80
C LEU A 180 10.17 1.97 12.47
N ARG A 181 10.25 3.06 11.71
CA ARG A 181 11.03 3.10 10.46
C ARG A 181 12.51 2.87 10.72
N THR A 182 13.09 3.56 11.70
CA THR A 182 14.50 3.36 12.07
C THR A 182 14.75 1.95 12.59
N ALA A 183 13.84 1.39 13.39
CA ALA A 183 13.93 0.03 13.91
C ALA A 183 13.91 -1.01 12.77
N VAL A 184 13.02 -0.87 11.78
CA VAL A 184 12.99 -1.78 10.62
C VAL A 184 14.23 -1.61 9.75
N THR A 185 14.72 -0.38 9.55
CA THR A 185 15.98 -0.14 8.83
C THR A 185 17.18 -0.76 9.55
N LEU A 186 17.28 -0.60 10.86
CA LEU A 186 18.33 -1.19 11.70
C LEU A 186 18.24 -2.72 11.71
N TRP A 187 17.04 -3.28 11.85
CA TRP A 187 16.80 -4.71 11.72
C TRP A 187 17.26 -5.24 10.36
N ARG A 188 16.95 -4.51 9.28
CA ARG A 188 17.42 -4.86 7.93
C ARG A 188 18.93 -4.79 7.80
N MET A 189 19.57 -3.80 8.42
CA MET A 189 21.03 -3.69 8.45
C MET A 189 21.66 -4.87 9.20
N MET A 190 21.07 -5.31 10.31
CA MET A 190 21.54 -6.50 11.04
C MET A 190 21.28 -7.81 10.29
N ALA A 191 20.12 -7.91 9.62
CA ALA A 191 19.73 -9.12 8.86
C ALA A 191 20.46 -9.23 7.50
N SER A 192 20.90 -8.11 6.93
CA SER A 192 21.66 -8.09 5.68
C SER A 192 23.14 -8.06 6.01
N ARG A 193 23.90 -9.11 5.68
CA ARG A 193 25.37 -9.14 5.82
C ARG A 193 26.09 -8.23 4.80
N ARG A 194 25.58 -7.02 4.54
CA ARG A 194 26.16 -6.03 3.62
C ARG A 194 26.94 -4.96 4.41
N PRO A 195 28.00 -4.38 3.82
CA PRO A 195 28.83 -3.39 4.51
C PRO A 195 28.02 -2.14 4.92
N VAL A 196 28.29 -1.65 6.12
CA VAL A 196 27.56 -0.59 6.84
C VAL A 196 27.59 0.78 6.11
N HIS A 197 28.54 0.97 5.17
CA HIS A 197 28.73 2.22 4.44
C HIS A 197 27.52 2.61 3.57
N ASP A 198 26.81 1.64 2.97
CA ASP A 198 25.64 1.90 2.10
C ASP A 198 24.38 2.37 2.86
N PHE A 199 24.37 2.29 4.19
CA PHE A 199 23.17 2.56 4.99
C PHE A 199 23.14 3.96 5.61
N ARG A 200 24.24 4.73 5.57
CA ARG A 200 24.28 6.10 6.15
C ARG A 200 23.30 7.04 5.45
N ASP A 201 23.24 6.98 4.12
CA ASP A 201 22.31 7.79 3.32
C ASP A 201 20.85 7.36 3.56
N ALA A 202 20.62 6.05 3.74
CA ALA A 202 19.29 5.52 4.07
C ALA A 202 18.81 5.92 5.48
N LEU A 203 19.73 6.06 6.45
CA LEU A 203 19.43 6.50 7.81
C LEU A 203 19.08 7.99 7.86
N LEU A 204 19.85 8.83 7.16
CA LEU A 204 19.62 10.28 7.02
C LEU A 204 18.30 10.58 6.30
N VAL A 205 18.00 9.87 5.20
CA VAL A 205 16.74 10.02 4.46
C VAL A 205 15.55 9.46 5.25
N GLY A 206 15.77 8.44 6.09
CA GLY A 206 14.74 7.84 6.95
C GLY A 206 14.15 8.79 7.99
N ALA A 207 14.94 9.78 8.44
CA ALA A 207 14.54 10.78 9.44
C ALA A 207 13.51 11.80 8.92
N LEU A 208 13.41 12.01 7.59
CA LEU A 208 12.45 12.94 7.00
C LEU A 208 11.08 12.26 6.76
N PRO A 209 10.01 12.63 7.50
CA PRO A 209 8.75 11.87 7.51
C PRO A 209 7.98 11.90 6.18
N THR A 210 8.16 12.96 5.39
CA THR A 210 7.35 13.29 4.19
C THR A 210 8.12 13.21 2.87
N VAL A 211 9.42 13.43 2.88
CA VAL A 211 10.29 13.44 1.67
C VAL A 211 10.74 12.04 1.26
N GLY A 212 10.70 11.06 2.18
CA GLY A 212 11.25 9.73 1.97
C GLY A 212 10.65 8.93 0.80
N THR A 213 9.40 9.18 0.36
CA THR A 213 8.86 8.49 -0.83
C THR A 213 9.40 9.08 -2.15
N LEU A 214 9.71 10.38 -2.19
CA LEU A 214 10.26 11.07 -3.37
C LEU A 214 11.77 10.86 -3.52
N ALA A 215 12.45 10.57 -2.41
CA ALA A 215 13.87 10.23 -2.43
C ALA A 215 14.16 8.99 -3.29
N PHE A 216 13.25 8.01 -3.36
CA PHE A 216 13.45 6.80 -4.16
C PHE A 216 13.49 7.08 -5.68
N PRO A 217 12.51 7.79 -6.29
CA PRO A 217 12.65 8.24 -7.67
C PRO A 217 13.95 9.04 -7.88
N LEU A 218 14.29 9.94 -6.96
CA LEU A 218 15.48 10.77 -7.09
C LEU A 218 16.77 9.93 -7.17
N GLN A 219 16.94 8.96 -6.26
CA GLN A 219 18.08 8.04 -6.28
C GLN A 219 18.08 7.14 -7.53
N MET A 220 16.90 6.73 -8.01
CA MET A 220 16.76 5.90 -9.20
C MET A 220 17.03 6.65 -10.51
N HIS A 221 17.02 7.99 -10.51
CA HIS A 221 17.15 8.82 -11.72
C HIS A 221 18.44 8.53 -12.50
N SER A 222 19.55 8.23 -11.82
CA SER A 222 20.82 7.91 -12.47
C SER A 222 20.82 6.58 -13.23
N CYS A 223 20.04 5.60 -12.79
CA CYS A 223 20.02 4.26 -13.38
C CYS A 223 18.84 4.05 -14.34
N CYS A 224 17.69 4.64 -14.03
CA CYS A 224 16.44 4.51 -14.79
C CYS A 224 15.70 5.86 -14.83
N PRO A 225 16.20 6.83 -15.62
CA PRO A 225 15.67 8.20 -15.63
C PRO A 225 14.22 8.27 -16.11
N GLU A 226 13.83 7.44 -17.09
CA GLU A 226 12.45 7.40 -17.60
C GLU A 226 11.46 6.96 -16.52
N LEU A 227 11.75 5.85 -15.83
CA LEU A 227 10.91 5.35 -14.74
C LEU A 227 10.89 6.33 -13.56
N SER A 228 12.03 6.93 -13.23
CA SER A 228 12.11 7.93 -12.16
C SER A 228 11.23 9.14 -12.46
N THR A 229 11.36 9.69 -13.66
CA THR A 229 10.55 10.80 -14.16
C THR A 229 9.07 10.47 -14.11
N PHE A 230 8.68 9.27 -14.56
CA PHE A 230 7.30 8.81 -14.46
C PHE A 230 6.81 8.80 -13.01
N LEU A 231 7.58 8.24 -12.07
CA LEU A 231 7.20 8.20 -10.66
C LEU A 231 7.06 9.59 -10.05
N MET A 232 7.99 10.50 -10.34
CA MET A 232 7.93 11.88 -9.86
C MET A 232 6.67 12.59 -10.37
N ARG A 233 6.33 12.42 -11.66
CA ARG A 233 5.11 12.95 -12.26
C ARG A 233 3.85 12.34 -11.65
N ASP A 234 3.83 11.03 -11.41
CA ASP A 234 2.73 10.35 -10.73
C ASP A 234 2.52 10.84 -9.28
N PHE A 235 3.62 11.07 -8.55
CA PHE A 235 3.53 11.67 -7.22
C PHE A 235 2.99 13.10 -7.25
N ALA A 236 3.49 13.92 -8.17
CA ALA A 236 3.03 15.30 -8.32
C ALA A 236 1.55 15.36 -8.69
N ALA A 237 1.11 14.49 -9.61
CA ALA A 237 -0.30 14.34 -9.96
C ALA A 237 -1.17 13.99 -8.73
N GLN A 238 -0.74 13.02 -7.92
CA GLN A 238 -1.45 12.65 -6.69
C GLN A 238 -1.48 13.76 -5.64
N VAL A 239 -0.45 14.60 -5.56
CA VAL A 239 -0.44 15.78 -4.68
C VAL A 239 -1.42 16.82 -5.19
N GLY A 240 -1.37 17.14 -6.48
CA GLY A 240 -2.30 18.08 -7.12
C GLY A 240 -3.76 17.65 -6.99
N HIS A 241 -4.05 16.35 -7.07
CA HIS A 241 -5.40 15.80 -6.90
C HIS A 241 -5.94 15.95 -5.47
N ARG A 242 -5.08 15.94 -4.43
CA ARG A 242 -5.51 16.00 -3.02
C ARG A 242 -5.74 17.42 -2.49
N LEU A 243 -5.56 18.45 -3.31
CA LEU A 243 -5.77 19.83 -2.87
C LEU A 243 -7.28 20.13 -2.73
N PRO A 244 -7.75 20.54 -1.54
CA PRO A 244 -9.17 20.55 -1.19
C PRO A 244 -10.05 21.61 -1.90
N ILE A 245 -9.48 22.48 -2.74
CA ILE A 245 -10.22 23.57 -3.40
C ILE A 245 -10.03 23.56 -4.92
N TYR A 246 -8.80 23.32 -5.40
CA TYR A 246 -8.48 23.38 -6.83
C TYR A 246 -8.08 22.02 -7.41
N GLY A 247 -7.90 21.02 -6.55
CA GLY A 247 -7.51 19.67 -6.94
C GLY A 247 -8.66 18.92 -7.60
N GLY A 248 -8.30 17.89 -8.36
CA GLY A 248 -9.22 17.07 -9.12
C GLY A 248 -8.47 16.33 -10.21
N LYS A 249 -9.06 15.24 -10.71
CA LYS A 249 -8.47 14.49 -11.82
C LYS A 249 -8.56 15.36 -13.08
N ASP A 250 -7.45 15.48 -13.79
CA ASP A 250 -7.29 16.32 -14.98
C ASP A 250 -7.49 17.83 -14.71
N SER A 251 -7.29 18.26 -13.45
CA SER A 251 -7.36 19.66 -13.05
C SER A 251 -6.16 20.50 -13.52
N ARG A 252 -6.35 21.81 -13.65
CA ARG A 252 -5.24 22.75 -13.97
C ARG A 252 -4.12 22.68 -12.93
N THR A 253 -4.45 22.50 -11.65
CA THR A 253 -3.46 22.33 -10.60
C THR A 253 -2.70 21.03 -10.74
N GLU A 254 -3.38 19.91 -11.03
CA GLU A 254 -2.69 18.65 -11.30
C GLU A 254 -1.68 18.80 -12.44
N MET A 255 -2.08 19.44 -13.54
CA MET A 255 -1.20 19.67 -14.67
C MET A 255 -0.03 20.62 -14.32
N ALA A 256 -0.28 21.63 -13.49
CA ALA A 256 0.77 22.52 -12.99
C ALA A 256 1.80 21.76 -12.13
N PHE A 257 1.35 20.87 -11.24
CA PHE A 257 2.22 20.00 -10.44
C PHE A 257 3.01 19.02 -11.33
N ILE A 258 2.38 18.42 -12.34
CA ILE A 258 3.09 17.55 -13.30
C ILE A 258 4.16 18.35 -14.04
N LYS A 259 3.86 19.59 -14.46
CA LYS A 259 4.83 20.47 -15.12
C LYS A 259 5.97 20.91 -14.20
N SER A 260 5.70 21.18 -12.93
CA SER A 260 6.76 21.58 -11.98
C SER A 260 7.82 20.50 -11.80
N VAL A 261 7.47 19.22 -12.00
CA VAL A 261 8.44 18.12 -11.98
C VAL A 261 9.51 18.27 -13.06
N ASN A 262 9.19 18.82 -14.24
CA ASN A 262 10.18 19.02 -15.30
C ASN A 262 11.28 20.00 -14.85
N VAL A 263 10.91 21.07 -14.14
CA VAL A 263 11.87 22.04 -13.56
C VAL A 263 12.75 21.35 -12.53
N VAL A 264 12.17 20.51 -11.68
CA VAL A 264 12.94 19.74 -10.68
C VAL A 264 13.92 18.79 -11.36
N ILE A 265 13.52 18.08 -12.41
CA ILE A 265 14.39 17.18 -13.18
C ILE A 265 15.54 17.96 -13.82
N GLU A 266 15.26 19.11 -14.43
CA GLU A 266 16.28 19.95 -15.04
C GLU A 266 17.31 20.43 -14.00
N LEU A 267 16.86 20.85 -12.82
CA LEU A 267 17.74 21.20 -11.70
C LEU A 267 18.58 20.01 -11.22
N ILE A 268 18.00 18.81 -11.15
CA ILE A 268 18.72 17.58 -10.81
C ILE A 268 19.79 17.27 -11.85
N ASP A 269 19.47 17.41 -13.14
CA ASP A 269 20.42 17.14 -14.22
C ASP A 269 21.57 18.17 -14.22
N ILE A 270 21.27 19.45 -13.97
CA ILE A 270 22.29 20.50 -13.79
C ILE A 270 23.18 20.16 -12.59
N TRP A 271 22.59 19.79 -11.46
CA TRP A 271 23.32 19.41 -10.25
C TRP A 271 24.22 18.19 -10.49
N LEU A 272 23.69 17.14 -11.12
CA LEU A 272 24.44 15.92 -11.43
C LEU A 272 25.60 16.21 -12.40
N LYS A 273 25.40 17.06 -13.40
CA LYS A 273 26.49 17.51 -14.30
C LYS A 273 27.59 18.25 -13.51
N LEU A 274 27.19 19.12 -12.59
CA LEU A 274 28.12 19.93 -11.78
C LEU A 274 28.90 19.09 -10.76
N VAL A 275 28.25 18.11 -10.12
CA VAL A 275 28.88 17.18 -9.19
C VAL A 275 29.77 16.18 -9.92
N ARG A 276 29.32 15.63 -11.06
CA ARG A 276 30.13 14.71 -11.86
C ARG A 276 31.36 15.39 -12.45
N SER A 277 31.27 16.67 -12.81
CA SER A 277 32.42 17.49 -13.19
C SER A 277 33.46 17.61 -12.08
N ARG A 278 33.08 17.44 -10.81
CA ARG A 278 34.00 17.46 -9.66
C ARG A 278 34.49 16.05 -9.25
N SER A 279 33.71 15.00 -9.53
CA SER A 279 34.06 13.63 -9.12
C SER A 279 34.98 12.90 -10.11
N VAL A 280 35.13 13.40 -11.34
CA VAL A 280 36.02 12.80 -12.36
C VAL A 280 37.51 12.84 -11.96
N GLU A 281 37.90 13.69 -11.00
CA GLU A 281 39.25 13.69 -10.42
C GLU A 281 39.48 12.66 -9.29
N ALA A 282 38.43 12.01 -8.77
CA ALA A 282 38.50 11.27 -7.50
C ALA A 282 38.12 9.77 -7.56
N SER A 283 37.91 9.16 -8.74
CA SER A 283 37.37 7.78 -8.78
C SER A 283 37.94 6.91 -9.91
N SER A 284 39.27 6.74 -9.93
CA SER A 284 39.97 5.70 -10.71
C SER A 284 40.12 4.36 -9.97
N HIS A 285 39.65 4.23 -8.73
CA HIS A 285 39.72 2.98 -7.96
C HIS A 285 38.36 2.64 -7.35
N LEU A 286 37.57 1.81 -8.02
CA LEU A 286 36.61 0.85 -7.44
C LEU A 286 35.66 0.29 -8.52
N ALA A 287 36.15 -0.68 -9.29
CA ALA A 287 35.33 -1.73 -9.89
C ALA A 287 35.84 -3.04 -9.25
N THR A 288 35.03 -3.85 -8.61
CA THR A 288 34.04 -4.75 -9.21
C THR A 288 33.38 -5.51 -8.06
N LEU A 289 32.10 -5.85 -8.17
CA LEU A 289 31.54 -6.94 -7.36
C LEU A 289 30.73 -7.89 -8.25
N PRO A 290 30.97 -9.20 -8.18
CA PRO A 290 30.21 -10.19 -8.93
C PRO A 290 28.84 -10.37 -8.26
N ILE A 291 27.77 -10.10 -9.00
CA ILE A 291 26.42 -10.52 -8.62
C ILE A 291 26.16 -11.85 -9.32
N GLY A 292 26.47 -12.96 -8.64
CA GLY A 292 26.06 -14.29 -9.07
C GLY A 292 24.61 -14.56 -8.67
N PRO A 293 23.72 -15.01 -9.57
CA PRO A 293 22.38 -15.45 -9.19
C PRO A 293 22.45 -16.89 -8.65
N ALA A 294 22.54 -17.04 -7.32
CA ALA A 294 22.28 -18.33 -6.68
C ALA A 294 20.76 -18.52 -6.55
N VAL A 295 20.13 -19.05 -7.60
CA VAL A 295 18.74 -19.56 -7.52
C VAL A 295 18.78 -20.90 -6.79
N GLN A 296 18.75 -20.85 -5.46
CA GLN A 296 18.44 -22.02 -4.66
C GLN A 296 16.93 -22.26 -4.69
N THR A 297 16.52 -23.45 -5.11
CA THR A 297 15.15 -23.94 -5.01
C THR A 297 14.84 -24.27 -3.55
N VAL A 298 14.55 -23.23 -2.77
CA VAL A 298 14.18 -23.34 -1.36
C VAL A 298 12.74 -23.87 -1.27
N LYS A 299 12.53 -24.91 -0.44
CA LYS A 299 11.19 -25.36 -0.02
C LYS A 299 10.38 -24.15 0.43
N LEU A 300 9.29 -23.84 -0.28
CA LEU A 300 8.43 -22.69 0.03
C LEU A 300 7.99 -22.76 1.50
N SER A 301 8.47 -21.80 2.28
CA SER A 301 8.13 -21.67 3.69
C SER A 301 6.63 -21.37 3.83
N ALA A 302 6.05 -21.58 5.01
CA ALA A 302 4.66 -21.18 5.28
C ALA A 302 4.43 -19.68 4.96
N TRP A 303 5.45 -18.86 5.14
CA TRP A 303 5.46 -17.43 4.80
C TRP A 303 5.43 -17.17 3.29
N ASP A 304 6.09 -18.00 2.48
CA ASP A 304 6.04 -17.85 1.01
C ASP A 304 4.66 -18.18 0.46
N ARG A 305 3.97 -19.19 1.01
CA ARG A 305 2.58 -19.50 0.66
C ARG A 305 1.64 -18.37 1.06
N ALA A 306 1.81 -17.81 2.26
CA ALA A 306 1.05 -16.65 2.70
C ALA A 306 1.31 -15.43 1.80
N ALA A 307 2.57 -15.20 1.42
CA ALA A 307 2.96 -14.13 0.49
C ALA A 307 2.29 -14.29 -0.87
N ALA A 308 2.36 -15.48 -1.47
CA ALA A 308 1.73 -15.76 -2.76
C ALA A 308 0.20 -15.54 -2.72
N LYS A 309 -0.48 -16.06 -1.70
CA LYS A 309 -1.92 -15.87 -1.49
C LYS A 309 -2.28 -14.39 -1.40
N GLN A 310 -1.53 -13.62 -0.60
CA GLN A 310 -1.79 -12.19 -0.43
C GLN A 310 -1.49 -11.39 -1.72
N LEU A 311 -0.45 -11.73 -2.47
CA LEU A 311 -0.16 -11.11 -3.77
C LEU A 311 -1.27 -11.38 -4.80
N ALA A 312 -1.81 -12.60 -4.85
CA ALA A 312 -2.93 -12.94 -5.71
C ALA A 312 -4.21 -12.17 -5.35
N GLN A 313 -4.51 -12.06 -4.05
CA GLN A 313 -5.65 -11.25 -3.60
C GLN A 313 -5.47 -9.76 -3.96
N ILE A 314 -4.26 -9.23 -3.80
CA ILE A 314 -3.95 -7.83 -4.15
C ILE A 314 -4.01 -7.63 -5.66
N SER A 315 -3.51 -8.56 -6.47
CA SER A 315 -3.58 -8.43 -7.93
C SER A 315 -5.03 -8.38 -8.42
N LEU A 316 -5.92 -9.16 -7.80
CA LEU A 316 -7.36 -9.13 -8.04
C LEU A 316 -8.00 -7.81 -7.55
N GLU A 317 -7.69 -7.35 -6.33
CA GLU A 317 -8.17 -6.06 -5.78
C GLU A 317 -7.73 -4.87 -6.65
N LEU A 318 -6.56 -4.96 -7.29
CA LEU A 318 -6.03 -3.95 -8.20
C LEU A 318 -6.57 -4.08 -9.63
N GLY A 319 -7.39 -5.10 -9.91
CA GLY A 319 -7.93 -5.41 -11.24
C GLY A 319 -6.86 -5.86 -12.24
N LEU A 320 -5.71 -6.34 -11.75
CA LEU A 320 -4.59 -6.73 -12.59
C LEU A 320 -4.76 -8.11 -13.23
N VAL A 321 -5.53 -8.98 -12.59
CA VAL A 321 -5.89 -10.32 -13.04
C VAL A 321 -7.43 -10.36 -13.12
N SER A 322 -7.96 -10.73 -14.29
CA SER A 322 -9.39 -11.01 -14.45
C SER A 322 -9.70 -12.37 -13.82
N GLU A 323 -10.81 -12.50 -13.09
CA GLU A 323 -11.23 -13.71 -12.35
C GLU A 323 -11.30 -15.00 -13.20
N GLY A 324 -11.13 -14.94 -14.52
CA GLY A 324 -11.15 -16.08 -15.44
C GLY A 324 -9.81 -16.73 -15.80
N ALA A 325 -8.66 -16.28 -15.27
CA ALA A 325 -7.35 -16.79 -15.69
C ALA A 325 -6.83 -18.00 -14.85
N GLU A 326 -7.53 -18.41 -13.79
CA GLU A 326 -7.00 -19.35 -12.79
C GLU A 326 -7.44 -20.82 -13.00
N SER A 327 -7.77 -21.23 -14.23
CA SER A 327 -8.17 -22.63 -14.52
C SER A 327 -7.27 -23.39 -15.49
N ARG A 328 -5.99 -23.02 -15.63
CA ARG A 328 -5.00 -23.90 -16.26
C ARG A 328 -3.87 -24.19 -15.28
N PRO A 329 -3.84 -25.36 -14.61
CA PRO A 329 -2.69 -25.76 -13.83
C PRO A 329 -1.47 -25.86 -14.75
N ALA A 330 -0.36 -25.30 -14.30
CA ALA A 330 0.93 -25.27 -14.99
C ALA A 330 1.64 -26.64 -14.97
N THR A 331 0.94 -27.69 -15.44
CA THR A 331 1.46 -29.07 -15.45
C THR A 331 1.84 -29.56 -16.85
N ASP A 332 1.47 -28.85 -17.93
CA ASP A 332 1.67 -29.32 -19.31
C ASP A 332 2.82 -28.65 -20.09
N MET A 333 3.76 -27.98 -19.43
CA MET A 333 4.96 -27.43 -20.08
C MET A 333 6.25 -28.18 -19.74
N ALA A 334 6.17 -29.50 -19.54
CA ALA A 334 7.33 -30.39 -19.53
C ALA A 334 7.18 -31.45 -20.63
N MET A 335 8.24 -31.62 -21.41
CA MET A 335 8.44 -32.58 -22.52
C MET A 335 7.76 -32.26 -23.86
N GLN A 336 8.49 -31.52 -24.71
CA GLN A 336 8.71 -31.98 -26.08
C GLN A 336 10.23 -32.09 -26.32
N PRO A 337 10.76 -33.29 -26.60
CA PRO A 337 12.17 -33.45 -26.96
C PRO A 337 12.43 -32.93 -28.37
N ALA A 338 13.60 -32.31 -28.54
CA ALA A 338 14.11 -31.83 -29.81
C ALA A 338 14.16 -32.97 -30.85
N ALA A 339 13.35 -32.84 -31.90
CA ALA A 339 13.52 -33.62 -33.11
C ALA A 339 14.76 -33.09 -33.86
N LYS A 340 15.78 -33.94 -33.96
CA LYS A 340 16.85 -33.81 -34.96
C LYS A 340 16.21 -33.79 -36.35
N VAL A 341 16.55 -32.80 -37.16
CA VAL A 341 16.41 -32.86 -38.62
C VAL A 341 17.79 -32.68 -39.21
N ALA A 342 18.06 -33.59 -40.14
CA ALA A 342 19.23 -33.88 -40.97
C ALA A 342 20.26 -32.77 -41.20
#